data_AF-A0A7C2J292-F1
#
_entry.id   AF-A0A7C2J292-F1
#
_cell.length_a   1.000
_cell.length_b   1.000
_cell.length_c   1.000
_cell.angle_alpha   90.00
_cell.angle_beta   90.00
_cell.angle_gamma   90.00
#
_symmetry.space_group_name_H-M   'P 1'
#
loop_
_entity.id
_entity.type
_entity.pdbx_description
1 polymer ?
#
loop_
_entity_poly.entity_id
_entity_poly.type
_entity_poly.pdbx_seq_one_letter_code
_entity_poly.pdbx_strand_id
1 'polypeptide(L)'
;MANIFTFPCGGCGRRYSVYYPKALLYELSGTGTREMGRLEDEAEERAGAIEAARRRAVEAGNIWVNAAQTEALVCACGKRLDLNIAHHPRVPQSRQAGRGRQSGFIPFPGRAPHRPSGTT
;
A
#
# COMPACT_ATOMS: atom_id res chain seq x y z
N MET A 1 -11.33 -9.34 0.05
CA MET A 1 -11.71 -7.92 -0.18
C MET A 1 -10.81 -7.29 -1.23
N ALA A 2 -11.41 -6.52 -2.13
CA ALA A 2 -10.71 -5.71 -3.12
C ALA A 2 -9.93 -4.57 -2.45
N ASN A 3 -8.64 -4.45 -2.79
CA ASN A 3 -7.76 -3.44 -2.20
C ASN A 3 -7.88 -2.13 -2.97
N ILE A 4 -8.56 -1.15 -2.36
CA ILE A 4 -8.83 0.14 -2.98
C ILE A 4 -8.35 1.25 -2.05
N PHE A 5 -7.57 2.17 -2.60
CA PHE A 5 -7.19 3.38 -1.89
C PHE A 5 -7.72 4.60 -2.62
N THR A 6 -8.21 5.58 -1.85
CA THR A 6 -8.70 6.84 -2.42
C THR A 6 -7.78 7.99 -2.06
N PHE A 7 -7.30 8.70 -3.06
CA PHE A 7 -6.36 9.82 -2.89
C PHE A 7 -6.85 11.08 -3.60
N PRO A 8 -6.74 12.27 -2.99
CA PRO A 8 -6.95 13.52 -3.68
C PRO A 8 -5.71 13.92 -4.49
N CYS A 9 -5.92 14.47 -5.68
CA CYS A 9 -4.89 15.18 -6.41
C CYS A 9 -4.50 16.42 -5.63
N GLY A 10 -3.26 16.51 -5.14
CA GLY A 10 -2.76 17.68 -4.40
C GLY A 10 -2.57 18.95 -5.23
N GLY A 11 -3.22 19.06 -6.40
CA GLY A 11 -3.29 20.29 -7.20
C GLY A 11 -4.72 20.81 -7.26
N CYS A 12 -5.65 20.00 -7.79
CA CYS A 12 -7.05 20.39 -7.98
C CYS A 12 -8.05 19.73 -7.02
N GLY A 13 -7.59 18.88 -6.09
CA GLY A 13 -8.45 18.22 -5.09
C GLY A 13 -9.29 17.05 -5.61
N ARG A 14 -9.30 16.77 -6.93
CA ARG A 14 -10.04 15.63 -7.50
C ARG A 14 -9.61 14.31 -6.85
N ARG A 15 -10.59 13.46 -6.57
CA ARG A 15 -10.36 12.20 -5.85
C ARG A 15 -10.26 11.04 -6.83
N TYR A 16 -9.30 10.16 -6.59
CA TYR A 16 -9.02 8.97 -7.38
C TYR A 16 -9.13 7.75 -6.49
N SER A 17 -10.05 6.85 -6.80
CA SER A 17 -10.15 5.54 -6.16
C SER A 17 -9.40 4.53 -7.03
N VAL A 18 -8.26 4.08 -6.51
CA VAL A 18 -7.33 3.20 -7.24
C VAL A 18 -7.46 1.79 -6.68
N TYR A 19 -7.80 0.86 -7.55
CA TYR A 19 -7.83 -0.57 -7.28
C TYR A 19 -6.45 -1.18 -7.53
N TYR A 20 -5.97 -1.96 -6.57
CA TYR A 20 -4.71 -2.69 -6.61
C TYR A 20 -4.98 -4.20 -6.55
N PRO A 21 -4.88 -4.92 -7.69
CA PRO A 21 -5.06 -6.36 -7.71
C PRO A 21 -4.08 -7.06 -6.77
N LYS A 22 -4.54 -8.15 -6.13
CA LYS A 22 -3.71 -8.96 -5.23
C LYS A 22 -2.55 -9.61 -5.96
N ALA A 23 -2.73 -9.98 -7.23
CA ALA A 23 -1.64 -10.47 -8.08
C ALA A 23 -0.45 -9.49 -8.10
N LEU A 24 -0.73 -8.19 -8.25
CA LEU A 24 0.27 -7.13 -8.21
C LEU A 24 0.86 -6.98 -6.80
N LEU A 25 -0.01 -6.96 -5.78
CA LEU A 25 0.43 -6.75 -4.40
C LEU A 25 1.33 -7.87 -3.88
N TYR A 26 1.00 -9.12 -4.17
CA TYR A 26 1.79 -10.29 -3.76
C TYR A 26 3.15 -10.33 -4.43
N GLU A 27 3.21 -9.99 -5.71
CA GLU A 27 4.47 -9.85 -6.43
C GLU A 27 5.39 -8.80 -5.80
N LEU A 28 4.82 -7.65 -5.40
CA LEU A 28 5.58 -6.55 -4.78
C LEU A 28 5.96 -6.82 -3.32
N SER A 29 5.06 -7.41 -2.52
CA SER A 29 5.28 -7.62 -1.08
C SER A 29 6.09 -8.88 -0.77
N GLY A 30 6.11 -9.86 -1.69
CA GLY A 30 6.66 -11.19 -1.44
C GLY A 30 5.86 -12.01 -0.42
N THR A 31 4.65 -11.59 -0.05
CA THR A 31 3.78 -12.32 0.90
C THR A 31 3.02 -13.47 0.23
N GLY A 32 3.14 -13.61 -1.09
CA GLY A 32 2.52 -14.66 -1.87
C GLY A 32 3.04 -14.66 -3.31
N THR A 33 2.58 -15.62 -4.12
CA THR A 33 2.88 -15.67 -5.56
C THR A 33 1.85 -14.87 -6.34
N ARG A 34 2.25 -14.36 -7.52
CA ARG A 34 1.33 -13.71 -8.47
C ARG A 34 0.13 -14.60 -8.84
N GLU A 35 0.33 -15.91 -8.97
CA GLU A 35 -0.73 -16.86 -9.33
C GLU A 35 -1.81 -16.97 -8.24
N MET A 36 -1.41 -17.14 -6.98
CA MET A 36 -2.36 -17.08 -5.84
C MET A 36 -3.15 -15.77 -5.84
N GLY A 37 -2.47 -14.64 -6.04
CA GLY A 37 -3.15 -13.34 -6.13
C GLY A 37 -4.14 -13.27 -7.28
N ARG A 38 -3.81 -13.84 -8.45
CA ARG A 38 -4.72 -13.90 -9.61
C ARG A 38 -5.98 -14.72 -9.30
N LEU A 39 -5.84 -15.88 -8.67
CA LEU A 39 -6.98 -16.72 -8.30
C LEU A 39 -7.92 -16.02 -7.32
N GLU A 40 -7.37 -15.28 -6.37
CA GLU A 40 -8.17 -14.46 -5.45
C GLU A 40 -8.86 -13.29 -6.16
N ASP A 41 -8.14 -12.59 -7.05
CA ASP A 41 -8.70 -11.50 -7.86
C ASP A 41 -9.86 -12.01 -8.76
N GLU A 42 -9.70 -13.16 -9.40
CA GLU A 42 -10.74 -13.83 -10.21
C GLU A 42 -11.96 -14.26 -9.37
N ALA A 43 -11.74 -14.71 -8.14
CA ALA A 43 -12.83 -15.03 -7.22
C ALA A 43 -13.61 -13.77 -6.81
N GLU A 44 -12.91 -12.67 -6.54
CA GLU A 44 -13.52 -11.38 -6.20
C GLU A 44 -14.26 -10.74 -7.37
N GLU A 45 -13.74 -10.88 -8.59
CA GLU A 45 -14.40 -10.45 -9.81
C GLU A 45 -15.71 -11.22 -10.02
N ARG A 46 -15.68 -12.56 -9.92
CA ARG A 46 -16.88 -13.42 -10.02
C ARG A 46 -17.90 -13.11 -8.93
N ALA A 47 -17.44 -12.76 -7.73
CA ALA A 47 -18.31 -12.33 -6.63
C ALA A 47 -18.88 -10.90 -6.83
N GLY A 48 -18.46 -10.18 -7.88
CA GLY A 48 -18.89 -8.82 -8.17
C GLY A 48 -18.32 -7.77 -7.22
N ALA A 49 -17.34 -8.12 -6.38
CA ALA A 49 -16.80 -7.21 -5.36
C ALA A 49 -16.08 -6.00 -5.98
N ILE A 50 -15.36 -6.23 -7.09
CA ILE A 50 -14.63 -5.18 -7.83
C ILE A 50 -15.62 -4.20 -8.47
N GLU A 51 -16.64 -4.70 -9.16
CA GLU A 51 -17.65 -3.86 -9.80
C GLU A 51 -18.51 -3.10 -8.78
N ALA A 52 -18.88 -3.73 -7.65
CA ALA A 52 -19.59 -3.05 -6.56
C ALA A 52 -18.73 -1.93 -5.94
N ALA A 53 -17.42 -2.14 -5.82
CA ALA A 53 -16.51 -1.10 -5.37
C ALA A 53 -16.36 0.04 -6.38
N ARG A 54 -16.25 -0.29 -7.68
CA ARG A 54 -16.20 0.69 -8.76
C ARG A 54 -17.45 1.57 -8.77
N ARG A 55 -18.64 0.97 -8.67
CA ARG A 55 -19.91 1.71 -8.61
C ARG A 55 -19.93 2.69 -7.44
N ARG A 56 -19.60 2.22 -6.22
CA ARG A 56 -19.53 3.08 -5.03
C ARG A 56 -18.53 4.23 -5.18
N ALA A 57 -17.38 3.99 -5.80
CA ALA A 57 -16.39 5.03 -6.05
C ALA A 57 -16.91 6.10 -7.02
N VAL A 58 -17.55 5.68 -8.11
CA VAL A 58 -18.13 6.59 -9.11
C VAL A 58 -19.32 7.37 -8.52
N GLU A 59 -20.19 6.71 -7.76
CA GLU A 59 -21.31 7.34 -7.03
C GLU A 59 -20.82 8.40 -6.04
N ALA A 60 -19.67 8.17 -5.41
CA ALA A 60 -19.02 9.15 -4.53
C ALA A 60 -18.30 10.29 -5.30
N GLY A 61 -18.38 10.32 -6.63
CA GLY A 61 -17.72 11.32 -7.48
C GLY A 61 -16.22 11.13 -7.64
N ASN A 62 -15.68 9.96 -7.27
CA ASN A 62 -14.27 9.64 -7.45
C ASN A 62 -14.00 9.07 -8.85
N ILE A 63 -12.81 9.33 -9.37
CA ILE A 63 -12.32 8.71 -10.60
C ILE A 63 -11.79 7.31 -10.27
N TRP A 64 -12.36 6.28 -10.89
CA TRP A 64 -11.89 4.91 -10.72
C TRP A 64 -10.67 4.62 -11.60
N VAL A 65 -9.64 4.00 -11.03
CA VAL A 65 -8.42 3.59 -11.76
C VAL A 65 -8.03 2.17 -11.36
N ASN A 66 -7.61 1.35 -12.33
CA ASN A 66 -7.02 0.03 -12.07
C ASN A 66 -5.49 0.12 -12.21
N ALA A 67 -4.77 -0.10 -11.12
CA ALA A 67 -3.31 0.01 -11.08
C ALA A 67 -2.59 -1.05 -11.93
N ALA A 68 -3.23 -2.19 -12.23
CA ALA A 68 -2.63 -3.19 -13.14
C ALA A 68 -2.61 -2.73 -14.60
N GLN A 69 -3.39 -1.70 -14.97
CA GLN A 69 -3.43 -1.17 -16.32
C GLN A 69 -2.55 0.07 -16.48
N THR A 70 -2.46 0.91 -15.45
CA THR A 70 -1.61 2.09 -15.46
C THR A 70 -1.09 2.43 -14.07
N GLU A 71 0.22 2.61 -13.95
CA GLU A 71 0.88 3.00 -12.71
C GLU A 71 1.12 4.52 -12.62
N ALA A 72 0.83 5.27 -13.69
CA ALA A 72 0.90 6.72 -13.69
C ALA A 72 -0.28 7.31 -14.46
N LEU A 73 -0.79 8.45 -14.00
CA LEU A 73 -1.88 9.15 -14.66
C LEU A 73 -1.67 10.66 -14.59
N VAL A 74 -1.96 11.38 -15.66
CA VAL A 74 -1.98 12.84 -15.64
C VAL A 74 -3.39 13.28 -15.24
N CYS A 75 -3.49 13.98 -14.11
CA CYS A 75 -4.73 14.61 -13.67
C CYS A 75 -5.15 15.69 -14.68
N ALA A 76 -6.44 16.00 -14.77
CA ALA A 76 -6.94 17.07 -15.64
C ALA A 76 -6.34 18.46 -15.33
N CYS A 77 -5.75 18.66 -14.16
CA CYS A 77 -5.02 19.89 -13.83
C CYS A 77 -3.55 19.86 -14.28
N GLY A 78 -3.14 18.87 -15.09
CA GLY A 78 -1.77 18.69 -15.59
C GLY A 78 -0.81 18.02 -14.60
N LYS A 79 -1.23 17.73 -13.36
CA LYS A 79 -0.36 17.10 -12.35
C LYS A 79 -0.20 15.61 -12.63
N ARG A 80 1.04 15.13 -12.70
CA ARG A 80 1.34 13.69 -12.76
C ARG A 80 1.07 13.05 -11.40
N LEU A 81 0.25 12.02 -11.40
CA LEU A 81 -0.08 11.19 -10.26
C LEU A 81 0.70 9.88 -10.41
N ASP A 82 1.53 9.58 -9.42
CA ASP A 82 2.16 8.29 -9.28
C ASP A 82 1.21 7.37 -8.53
N LEU A 83 0.73 6.33 -9.21
CA LEU A 83 -0.16 5.32 -8.67
C LEU A 83 0.60 4.02 -8.39
N ASN A 84 1.93 4.00 -8.57
CA ASN A 84 2.72 2.85 -8.21
C ASN A 84 2.71 2.70 -6.69
N ILE A 85 2.13 1.61 -6.21
CA ILE A 85 2.00 1.34 -4.78
C ILE A 85 3.36 1.16 -4.10
N ALA A 86 4.39 0.75 -4.84
CA ALA A 86 5.75 0.66 -4.32
C ALA A 86 6.36 2.04 -4.06
N HIS A 87 5.91 3.13 -4.69
CA HIS A 87 6.37 4.47 -4.35
C HIS A 87 5.51 5.15 -3.28
N HIS A 88 4.46 4.46 -2.81
CA HIS A 88 3.56 5.03 -1.83
C HIS A 88 4.24 5.07 -0.45
N PRO A 89 4.26 6.24 0.25
CA PRO A 89 5.03 6.43 1.48
C PRO A 89 4.59 5.54 2.66
N ARG A 90 3.42 4.90 2.54
CA ARG A 90 2.89 3.96 3.56
C ARG A 90 3.13 2.49 3.25
N VAL A 91 3.75 2.16 2.12
CA VAL A 91 4.08 0.78 1.76
C VAL A 91 5.52 0.51 2.21
N PRO A 92 5.74 -0.44 3.14
CA PRO A 92 7.08 -0.79 3.59
C PRO A 92 7.93 -1.21 2.39
N GLN A 93 9.03 -0.51 2.16
CA GLN A 93 10.05 -0.88 1.16
C GLN A 93 10.83 -2.10 1.64
N SER A 94 10.21 -3.28 1.70
CA SER A 94 10.92 -4.48 2.10
C SER A 94 11.67 -5.06 0.90
N ARG A 95 12.87 -4.52 0.63
CA ARG A 95 14.04 -5.20 0.07
C ARG A 95 15.24 -4.24 -0.02
N GLN A 96 15.82 -3.92 1.14
CA GLN A 96 17.27 -3.69 1.20
C GLN A 96 17.83 -4.41 2.42
N ALA A 97 18.90 -5.16 2.16
CA ALA A 97 19.69 -5.91 3.11
C ALA A 97 20.16 -5.04 4.29
N GLY A 98 20.56 -5.69 5.37
CA GLY A 98 20.88 -5.06 6.65
C GLY A 98 21.89 -3.90 6.64
N ARG A 99 21.96 -3.29 7.83
CA ARG A 99 22.86 -2.21 8.30
C ARG A 99 22.48 -0.80 7.88
N GLY A 100 21.99 -0.04 8.86
CA GLY A 100 22.00 1.43 8.78
C GLY A 100 20.99 2.12 9.68
N ARG A 101 21.15 2.00 11.01
CA ARG A 101 20.59 2.87 12.07
C ARG A 101 19.12 3.31 11.89
N GLN A 102 18.19 2.55 12.47
CA GLN A 102 16.90 3.12 12.87
C GLN A 102 17.14 4.04 14.07
N SER A 103 17.24 5.35 13.81
CA SER A 103 17.04 6.39 14.81
C SER A 103 15.56 6.44 15.16
N GLY A 104 15.22 6.19 16.42
CA GLY A 104 13.85 6.35 16.92
C GLY A 104 13.34 5.24 17.84
N PHE A 105 14.21 4.57 18.61
CA PHE A 105 13.73 3.87 19.80
C PHE A 105 13.38 4.91 20.87
N ILE A 106 12.10 4.96 21.26
CA ILE A 106 11.71 5.54 22.55
C ILE A 106 12.31 4.59 23.60
N PRO A 107 13.27 5.04 24.44
CA PRO A 107 13.79 4.18 25.50
C PRO A 107 12.65 3.88 26.48
N PHE A 108 12.30 2.60 26.63
CA PHE A 108 11.55 2.14 27.79
C PHE A 108 12.33 2.50 29.06
N PRO A 109 11.68 3.05 30.10
CA PRO A 109 12.38 3.40 31.33
C PRO A 109 12.99 2.13 31.94
N GLY A 110 14.32 2.14 32.05
CA GLY A 110 15.12 0.97 32.33
C GLY A 110 14.80 0.34 33.68
N ARG A 111 14.77 -1.00 33.72
CA ARG A 111 15.09 -1.72 34.96
C ARG A 111 16.58 -1.50 35.24
N ALA A 112 16.87 -0.92 36.40
CA ALA A 112 18.23 -0.71 36.88
C ALA A 112 19.05 -2.01 36.81
N PRO A 113 20.33 -1.95 36.41
CA PRO A 113 21.19 -3.12 36.43
C PRO A 113 21.49 -3.52 37.88
N HIS A 114 21.14 -4.76 38.24
CA HIS A 114 21.66 -5.40 39.45
C HIS A 114 23.19 -5.47 39.32
N ARG A 115 23.86 -4.76 40.22
CA ARG A 115 25.32 -4.76 40.36
C ARG A 115 25.79 -6.16 40.79
N PRO A 116 26.68 -6.84 40.05
CA PRO A 116 27.33 -8.03 40.56
C PRO A 116 28.44 -7.59 41.51
N SER A 117 28.26 -7.82 42.81
CA SER A 117 29.35 -7.76 43.79
C SER A 117 30.19 -9.02 43.66
N GLY A 118 31.37 -8.88 43.06
CA GLY A 118 32.42 -9.88 43.11
C GLY A 118 33.34 -9.68 44.32
N THR A 119 33.75 -10.82 44.89
CA THR A 119 34.97 -11.11 45.67
C THR A 119 35.16 -10.45 47.04
N THR A 120 35.17 -11.26 48.11
CA THR A 120 36.40 -11.75 48.80
C THR A 120 36.03 -12.94 49.67
#